data_AF-A0A9W9ECT0-F1
#
_entry.id   AF-A0A9W9ECT0-F1
#
_cell.length_a   1.000
_cell.length_b   1.000
_cell.length_c   1.000
_cell.angle_alpha   90.00
_cell.angle_beta   90.00
_cell.angle_gamma   90.00
#
_symmetry.space_group_name_H-M   'P 1'
#
loop_
_entity.id
_entity.type
_entity.pdbx_description
1 polymer ?
#
loop_
_entity_poly.entity_id
_entity_poly.type
_entity_poly.pdbx_seq_one_letter_code
_entity_poly.pdbx_strand_id
1 'polypeptide(L)'
;MAAPVVWINAFPGTGKLTAARELIRLDQSSILIDNHQLIDPVAARFSRDHPQYQIERRRERERAFDKYVLEPTLLSKTIVFTDCQSDDELGQATAQEYLQAARKAKRPFITIYLSCEMEVNIKRATSSERVQGTTTKLTDAVMLRDALSRYKMFRFENRDIVNGHGLGFYSVKTPVIPEFRDPLSTFIVPMPPCIARLGYPQHNVIPFMAFAFQTHGPKGELWLAPASNEPSIHNPYVTSGPTLNVSLNQAIRVQSPAGFNSHWVGHWITTTNNHHFVLITFANVINGGPDNSTDGCSANGCLIYSLESGGSSSSFIAGKLTTFGQDKLRIQFGDQYELHSLTNDNISAINVIANYTESNFSLNTTFQPRGSLLFNGGSGSLYWGSVFNQQWSSSAAYTTGTFAINGTRHTIDPKRSTTWYDRQWGEKNPTKGWHWFPIQLENGVRISTWVIPTEQGDAIKAFATALYPNGEQEVISVNPDIKPKDAWVSPATNRTWYGSFEILFLDDYNSVITAVAPDVTSRKFGEASFGPSFAFCDSFTIYNGTWKGQSVRGWGIVEQWPAS
;
A
#
# COMPACT_ATOMS: atom_id res chain seq x y z
N MET A 1 1.80 15.57 22.25
CA MET A 1 3.20 15.32 21.79
C MET A 1 3.67 16.52 21.00
N ALA A 2 4.99 16.74 20.91
CA ALA A 2 5.52 17.77 20.00
C ALA A 2 5.36 17.32 18.54
N ALA A 3 5.07 18.27 17.64
CA ALA A 3 4.95 18.04 16.21
C ALA A 3 6.31 17.63 15.60
N PRO A 4 6.32 16.85 14.51
CA PRO A 4 7.55 16.32 13.94
C PRO A 4 8.45 17.39 13.32
N VAL A 5 9.72 17.02 13.15
CA VAL A 5 10.64 17.62 12.18
C VAL A 5 10.70 16.70 10.96
N VAL A 6 10.32 17.19 9.80
CA VAL A 6 10.38 16.49 8.51
C VAL A 6 11.64 16.94 7.77
N TRP A 7 12.45 16.00 7.29
CA TRP A 7 13.65 16.23 6.51
C TRP A 7 13.55 15.49 5.16
N ILE A 8 13.38 16.27 4.08
CA ILE A 8 13.18 15.75 2.72
C ILE A 8 14.51 15.79 1.96
N ASN A 9 15.19 14.64 1.83
CA ASN A 9 16.49 14.52 1.18
C ASN A 9 16.38 13.88 -0.22
N ALA A 10 16.91 14.56 -1.23
CA ALA A 10 16.94 14.07 -2.62
C ALA A 10 17.92 14.90 -3.46
N PHE A 11 18.16 14.49 -4.70
CA PHE A 11 18.91 15.30 -5.66
C PHE A 11 18.18 16.61 -6.06
N PRO A 12 18.87 17.58 -6.69
CA PRO A 12 18.23 18.74 -7.31
C PRO A 12 17.42 18.30 -8.54
N GLY A 13 16.16 18.75 -8.64
CA GLY A 13 15.24 18.44 -9.75
C GLY A 13 14.13 17.46 -9.38
N THR A 14 14.32 16.64 -8.35
CA THR A 14 13.42 15.57 -7.86
C THR A 14 12.13 16.06 -7.16
N GLY A 15 11.81 17.36 -7.19
CA GLY A 15 10.52 17.88 -6.69
C GLY A 15 10.38 18.13 -5.18
N LYS A 16 11.47 18.11 -4.39
CA LYS A 16 11.43 18.34 -2.92
C LYS A 16 10.58 19.52 -2.46
N LEU A 17 10.79 20.69 -3.06
CA LEU A 17 10.07 21.93 -2.73
C LEU A 17 8.59 21.83 -3.09
N THR A 18 8.24 21.09 -4.15
CA THR A 18 6.85 20.82 -4.53
C THR A 18 6.17 19.93 -3.49
N ALA A 19 6.81 18.80 -3.12
CA ALA A 19 6.31 17.91 -2.07
C ALA A 19 6.15 18.62 -0.72
N ALA A 20 7.13 19.46 -0.34
CA ALA A 20 7.05 20.26 0.88
C ALA A 20 5.91 21.30 0.84
N ARG A 21 5.66 21.94 -0.31
CA ARG A 21 4.55 22.89 -0.48
C ARG A 21 3.19 22.21 -0.40
N GLU A 22 3.01 21.05 -1.01
CA GLU A 22 1.76 20.28 -0.86
C GLU A 22 1.55 19.81 0.58
N LEU A 23 2.62 19.45 1.31
CA LEU A 23 2.51 19.13 2.73
C LEU A 23 2.00 20.33 3.55
N ILE A 24 2.49 21.55 3.31
CA ILE A 24 1.95 22.78 3.95
C ILE A 24 0.51 23.07 3.48
N ARG A 25 0.17 22.74 2.23
CA ARG A 25 -1.20 22.94 1.71
C ARG A 25 -2.21 22.04 2.43
N LEU A 26 -1.79 20.84 2.81
CA LEU A 26 -2.56 19.88 3.60
C LEU A 26 -2.55 20.22 5.11
N ASP A 27 -1.42 20.65 5.65
CA ASP A 27 -1.26 21.14 7.03
C ASP A 27 -0.72 22.58 7.05
N GLN A 28 -1.62 23.55 7.10
CA GLN A 28 -1.28 24.98 7.16
C GLN A 28 -0.59 25.39 8.49
N SER A 29 -0.46 24.47 9.45
CA SER A 29 0.34 24.67 10.65
C SER A 29 1.83 24.33 10.45
N SER A 30 2.20 23.71 9.32
CA SER A 30 3.58 23.41 8.96
C SER A 30 4.39 24.65 8.57
N ILE A 31 5.67 24.68 8.95
CA ILE A 31 6.66 25.72 8.57
C ILE A 31 7.72 25.09 7.68
N LEU A 32 7.95 25.67 6.50
CA LEU A 32 8.97 25.20 5.53
C LEU A 32 10.21 26.08 5.51
N ILE A 33 11.36 25.42 5.70
CA ILE A 33 12.70 25.95 5.48
C ILE A 33 13.28 25.23 4.25
N ASP A 34 13.21 25.86 3.08
CA ASP A 34 13.85 25.33 1.87
C ASP A 34 15.37 25.49 1.97
N ASN A 35 16.16 24.53 1.49
CA ASN A 35 17.63 24.55 1.58
C ASN A 35 18.25 25.87 1.07
N HIS A 36 17.64 26.50 0.06
CA HIS A 36 18.12 27.77 -0.49
C HIS A 36 17.99 28.95 0.49
N GLN A 37 17.07 28.91 1.46
CA GLN A 37 17.03 29.88 2.57
C GLN A 37 18.28 29.78 3.47
N LEU A 38 18.97 28.63 3.48
CA LEU A 38 20.16 28.35 4.29
C LEU A 38 21.46 28.36 3.46
N ILE A 39 21.38 28.15 2.14
CA ILE A 39 22.53 28.16 1.23
C ILE A 39 22.78 29.56 0.66
N ASP A 40 21.76 30.20 0.11
CA ASP A 40 21.95 31.40 -0.74
C ASP A 40 22.56 32.58 0.05
N PRO A 41 22.23 32.83 1.35
CA PRO A 41 22.90 33.85 2.17
C PRO A 41 24.40 33.61 2.41
N VAL A 42 24.82 32.34 2.47
CA VAL A 42 26.24 31.97 2.62
C VAL A 42 26.97 32.04 1.29
N ALA A 43 26.34 31.54 0.22
CA ALA A 43 26.88 31.56 -1.14
C ALA A 43 27.07 32.99 -1.69
N ALA A 44 26.30 33.96 -1.20
CA ALA A 44 26.49 35.38 -1.51
C ALA A 44 27.75 36.00 -0.85
N ARG A 45 28.34 35.34 0.15
CA ARG A 45 29.50 35.82 0.93
C ARG A 45 30.77 35.00 0.69
N PHE A 46 30.63 33.71 0.40
CA PHE A 46 31.73 32.77 0.22
C PHE A 46 31.44 31.83 -0.96
N SER A 47 32.41 31.64 -1.85
CA SER A 47 32.33 30.63 -2.91
C SER A 47 32.31 29.22 -2.31
N ARG A 48 31.74 28.24 -3.03
CA ARG A 48 31.49 26.89 -2.48
C ARG A 48 32.75 26.07 -2.18
N ASP A 49 33.86 26.45 -2.79
CA ASP A 49 35.22 25.93 -2.60
C ASP A 49 36.01 26.64 -1.47
N HIS A 50 35.49 27.77 -0.96
CA HIS A 50 36.17 28.54 0.08
C HIS A 50 36.12 27.81 1.44
N PRO A 51 37.23 27.71 2.21
CA PRO A 51 37.25 26.95 3.47
C PRO A 51 36.21 27.38 4.52
N GLN A 52 35.82 28.65 4.55
CA GLN A 52 34.77 29.15 5.46
C GLN A 52 33.33 28.78 5.03
N TYR A 53 33.11 28.34 3.79
CA TYR A 53 31.76 28.10 3.26
C TYR A 53 31.00 27.05 4.08
N GLN A 54 31.64 25.92 4.39
CA GLN A 54 31.01 24.85 5.18
C GLN A 54 30.82 25.25 6.66
N ILE A 55 31.74 26.05 7.22
CA ILE A 55 31.66 26.57 8.59
C ILE A 55 30.44 27.50 8.73
N GLU A 56 30.27 28.44 7.81
CA GLU A 56 29.14 29.36 7.83
C GLU A 56 27.82 28.64 7.46
N ARG A 57 27.83 27.68 6.54
CA ARG A 57 26.66 26.80 6.26
C ARG A 57 26.17 26.07 7.51
N ARG A 58 27.09 25.55 8.32
CA ARG A 58 26.74 24.91 9.60
C ARG A 58 26.16 25.93 10.59
N ARG A 59 26.76 27.11 10.72
CA ARG A 59 26.24 28.19 11.58
C ARG A 59 24.83 28.64 11.19
N GLU A 60 24.51 28.75 9.91
CA GLU A 60 23.13 29.09 9.50
C GLU A 60 22.14 27.95 9.78
N ARG A 61 22.55 26.67 9.67
CA ARG A 61 21.72 25.53 10.10
C ARG A 61 21.49 25.55 11.62
N GLU A 62 22.53 25.76 12.42
CA GLU A 62 22.44 25.89 13.88
C GLU A 62 21.45 27.00 14.29
N ARG A 63 21.53 28.19 13.66
CA ARG A 63 20.53 29.27 13.88
C ARG A 63 19.11 28.87 13.46
N ALA A 64 18.95 28.13 12.37
CA ALA A 64 17.64 27.63 11.95
C ALA A 64 17.08 26.58 12.93
N PHE A 65 17.93 25.74 13.52
CA PHE A 65 17.52 24.80 14.56
C PHE A 65 17.09 25.52 15.84
N ASP A 66 17.87 26.48 16.33
CA ASP A 66 17.49 27.27 17.50
C ASP A 66 16.16 28.01 17.26
N LYS A 67 15.99 28.66 16.10
CA LYS A 67 14.81 29.47 15.75
C LYS A 67 13.54 28.66 15.47
N TYR A 68 13.63 27.48 14.86
CA TYR A 68 12.46 26.74 14.38
C TYR A 68 12.26 25.37 15.04
N VAL A 69 13.34 24.68 15.42
CA VAL A 69 13.26 23.30 15.93
C VAL A 69 13.21 23.29 17.46
N LEU A 70 14.08 24.06 18.12
CA LEU A 70 14.21 24.11 19.57
C LEU A 70 13.27 25.13 20.25
N GLU A 71 12.78 26.11 19.49
CA GLU A 71 11.89 27.18 19.97
C GLU A 71 10.61 26.61 20.63
N PRO A 72 10.42 26.78 21.95
CA PRO A 72 9.30 26.17 22.69
C PRO A 72 7.91 26.54 22.16
N THR A 73 7.72 27.75 21.64
CA THR A 73 6.43 28.21 21.09
C THR A 73 6.06 27.52 19.77
N LEU A 74 7.03 26.90 19.09
CA LEU A 74 6.83 26.18 17.82
C LEU A 74 6.75 24.65 17.98
N LEU A 75 6.75 24.13 19.21
CA LEU A 75 6.64 22.68 19.46
C LEU A 75 5.35 22.04 18.94
N SER A 76 4.29 22.81 18.70
CA SER A 76 3.03 22.33 18.10
C SER A 76 2.98 22.45 16.57
N LYS A 77 4.03 22.96 15.93
CA LYS A 77 4.09 23.25 14.48
C LYS A 77 5.03 22.27 13.80
N THR A 78 4.59 21.54 12.78
CA THR A 78 5.47 20.66 12.00
C THR A 78 6.55 21.50 11.30
N ILE A 79 7.82 21.11 11.39
CA ILE A 79 8.92 21.85 10.75
C ILE A 79 9.48 21.03 9.60
N VAL A 80 9.49 21.58 8.39
CA VAL A 80 9.87 20.87 7.16
C VAL A 80 11.13 21.48 6.58
N PHE A 81 12.18 20.67 6.45
CA PHE A 81 13.41 21.01 5.75
C PHE A 81 13.49 20.28 4.41
N THR A 82 13.91 20.97 3.35
CA THR A 82 14.40 20.31 2.13
C THR A 82 15.92 20.27 2.14
N ASP A 83 16.52 19.19 1.65
CA ASP A 83 17.99 19.06 1.61
C ASP A 83 18.51 18.21 0.45
N CYS A 84 19.84 18.15 0.31
CA CYS A 84 20.56 17.37 -0.69
C CYS A 84 21.91 16.92 -0.10
N GLN A 85 21.91 15.87 0.71
CA GLN A 85 23.08 15.30 1.37
C GLN A 85 23.40 13.91 0.80
N SER A 86 24.62 13.76 0.27
CA SER A 86 25.23 12.51 -0.19
C SER A 86 25.72 11.65 0.97
N ASP A 87 26.00 10.37 0.71
CA ASP A 87 26.49 9.41 1.71
C ASP A 87 27.99 9.50 2.01
N ASP A 88 28.67 10.57 1.57
CA ASP A 88 30.01 10.94 2.03
C ASP A 88 30.02 11.46 3.48
N GLU A 89 31.22 11.56 4.07
CA GLU A 89 31.41 11.97 5.47
C GLU A 89 30.78 13.34 5.81
N LEU A 90 30.83 14.29 4.88
CA LEU A 90 30.28 15.64 5.08
C LEU A 90 28.74 15.63 5.03
N GLY A 91 28.17 14.89 4.08
CA GLY A 91 26.73 14.72 3.95
C GLY A 91 26.11 13.93 5.11
N GLN A 92 26.78 12.86 5.55
CA GLN A 92 26.43 12.12 6.77
C GLN A 92 26.47 13.02 8.01
N ALA A 93 27.58 13.75 8.23
CA ALA A 93 27.72 14.66 9.37
C ALA A 93 26.64 15.75 9.34
N THR A 94 26.36 16.35 8.18
CA THR A 94 25.32 17.36 7.99
C THR A 94 23.92 16.81 8.28
N ALA A 95 23.60 15.60 7.83
CA ALA A 95 22.32 14.97 8.12
C ALA A 95 22.14 14.72 9.63
N GLN A 96 23.18 14.24 10.31
CA GLN A 96 23.17 14.00 11.76
C GLN A 96 22.86 15.28 12.58
N GLU A 97 23.24 16.47 12.10
CA GLU A 97 22.89 17.74 12.77
C GLU A 97 21.35 17.91 12.91
N TYR A 98 20.56 17.59 11.88
CA TYR A 98 19.10 17.67 11.93
C TYR A 98 18.49 16.67 12.92
N LEU A 99 19.00 15.43 12.94
CA LEU A 99 18.56 14.38 13.86
C LEU A 99 18.89 14.77 15.31
N GLN A 100 20.07 15.35 15.56
CA GLN A 100 20.46 15.84 16.88
C GLN A 100 19.58 17.01 17.34
N ALA A 101 19.24 17.96 16.44
CA ALA A 101 18.32 19.05 16.76
C ALA A 101 16.92 18.54 17.13
N ALA A 102 16.36 17.59 16.36
CA ALA A 102 15.06 16.98 16.66
C ALA A 102 15.07 16.22 17.99
N ARG A 103 16.12 15.44 18.26
CA ARG A 103 16.34 14.74 19.55
C ARG A 103 16.44 15.73 20.72
N LYS A 104 17.20 16.81 20.59
CA LYS A 104 17.36 17.86 21.61
C LYS A 104 16.02 18.52 21.97
N ALA A 105 15.15 18.75 20.99
CA ALA A 105 13.79 19.24 21.19
C ALA A 105 12.75 18.17 21.58
N LYS A 106 13.14 16.88 21.69
CA LYS A 106 12.26 15.74 21.94
C LYS A 106 11.11 15.60 20.92
N ARG A 107 11.43 15.87 19.65
CA ARG A 107 10.49 15.85 18.52
C ARG A 107 10.66 14.55 17.71
N PRO A 108 9.58 13.95 17.19
CA PRO A 108 9.70 12.90 16.18
C PRO A 108 10.45 13.43 14.95
N PHE A 109 11.26 12.58 14.31
CA PHE A 109 12.04 12.96 13.13
C PHE A 109 11.59 12.13 11.93
N ILE A 110 11.17 12.77 10.84
CA ILE A 110 10.61 12.08 9.68
C ILE A 110 11.53 12.33 8.49
N THR A 111 12.10 11.27 7.94
CA THR A 111 12.92 11.36 6.73
C THR A 111 12.10 10.95 5.51
N ILE A 112 12.16 11.78 4.48
CA ILE A 112 11.51 11.53 3.19
C ILE A 112 12.58 11.55 2.11
N TYR A 113 12.76 10.42 1.44
CA TYR A 113 13.65 10.28 0.29
C TYR A 113 12.84 10.35 -0.99
N LEU A 114 13.12 11.34 -1.82
CA LEU A 114 12.52 11.40 -3.15
C LEU A 114 13.51 10.88 -4.19
N SER A 115 13.00 10.08 -5.12
CA SER A 115 13.72 9.67 -6.34
C SER A 115 12.91 10.02 -7.59
N CYS A 116 13.61 10.11 -8.72
CA CYS A 116 13.02 10.10 -10.05
C CYS A 116 14.07 9.63 -11.05
N GLU A 117 13.61 9.12 -12.20
CA GLU A 117 14.46 8.76 -13.33
C GLU A 117 15.48 9.84 -13.68
N MET A 118 16.69 9.43 -14.08
CA MET A 118 17.78 10.36 -14.40
C MET A 118 17.36 11.36 -15.49
N GLU A 119 16.81 10.89 -16.60
CA GLU A 119 16.40 11.77 -17.70
C GLU A 119 15.20 12.67 -17.35
N VAL A 120 14.32 12.20 -16.46
CA VAL A 120 13.21 13.02 -15.90
C VAL A 120 13.76 14.07 -14.94
N ASN A 121 14.77 13.72 -14.15
CA ASN A 121 15.44 14.63 -13.23
C ASN A 121 16.14 15.74 -14.03
N ILE A 122 16.84 15.37 -15.11
CA ILE A 122 17.49 16.31 -16.03
C ILE A 122 16.45 17.22 -16.69
N LYS A 123 15.38 16.69 -17.32
CA LYS A 123 14.29 17.50 -17.90
C LYS A 123 13.69 18.50 -16.90
N ARG A 124 13.52 18.10 -15.63
CA ARG A 124 13.02 18.97 -14.54
C ARG A 124 14.06 19.96 -14.04
N ALA A 125 15.34 19.60 -14.03
CA ALA A 125 16.43 20.46 -13.59
C ALA A 125 16.75 21.56 -14.61
N THR A 126 16.56 21.28 -15.90
CA THR A 126 16.76 22.22 -17.02
C THR A 126 15.46 22.89 -17.48
N SER A 127 14.34 22.75 -16.77
CA SER A 127 13.07 23.34 -17.22
C SER A 127 13.13 24.87 -17.23
N SER A 128 12.46 25.51 -18.20
CA SER A 128 12.47 26.96 -18.37
C SER A 128 12.06 27.70 -17.08
N GLU A 129 11.04 27.21 -16.39
CA GLU A 129 10.54 27.72 -15.10
C GLU A 129 11.62 27.71 -14.00
N ARG A 130 12.48 26.69 -14.02
CA ARG A 130 13.55 26.51 -13.02
C ARG A 130 14.79 27.32 -13.38
N VAL A 131 15.11 27.42 -14.67
CA VAL A 131 16.21 28.25 -15.21
C VAL A 131 15.94 29.74 -15.03
N GLN A 132 14.67 30.16 -15.14
CA GLN A 132 14.23 31.54 -14.89
C GLN A 132 14.02 31.86 -13.39
N GLY A 133 14.25 30.90 -12.49
CA GLY A 133 14.11 31.09 -11.05
C GLY A 133 15.24 31.92 -10.43
N THR A 134 14.92 32.68 -9.38
CA THR A 134 15.85 33.61 -8.71
C THR A 134 16.82 32.98 -7.70
N THR A 135 16.82 31.65 -7.55
CA THR A 135 17.60 30.90 -6.54
C THR A 135 18.84 30.23 -7.13
N THR A 136 19.90 29.95 -6.35
CA THR A 136 21.15 29.31 -6.82
C THR A 136 21.04 27.78 -7.12
N LYS A 137 19.91 27.35 -7.66
CA LYS A 137 19.57 25.95 -7.96
C LYS A 137 20.44 25.41 -9.09
N LEU A 138 20.86 24.16 -8.95
CA LEU A 138 21.53 23.45 -10.05
C LEU A 138 20.57 23.27 -11.23
N THR A 139 20.98 23.75 -12.39
CA THR A 139 20.30 23.70 -13.68
C THR A 139 21.19 23.13 -14.80
N ASP A 140 22.47 22.87 -14.53
CA ASP A 140 23.40 22.26 -15.48
C ASP A 140 23.14 20.74 -15.57
N ALA A 141 22.81 20.27 -16.77
CA ALA A 141 22.51 18.85 -17.04
C ALA A 141 23.74 17.95 -16.93
N VAL A 142 24.93 18.45 -17.28
CA VAL A 142 26.18 17.68 -17.25
C VAL A 142 26.63 17.51 -15.81
N MET A 143 26.61 18.57 -15.00
CA MET A 143 26.89 18.48 -13.56
C MET A 143 25.85 17.65 -12.81
N LEU A 144 24.57 17.67 -13.21
CA LEU A 144 23.55 16.86 -12.58
C LEU A 144 23.67 15.36 -12.94
N ARG A 145 23.86 15.02 -14.22
CA ARG A 145 24.16 13.64 -14.65
C ARG A 145 25.44 13.13 -13.98
N ASP A 146 26.44 14.01 -13.97
CA ASP A 146 27.59 14.06 -13.07
C ASP A 146 27.29 13.48 -11.67
N ALA A 147 26.60 14.28 -10.86
CA ALA A 147 26.30 13.98 -9.48
C ALA A 147 25.43 12.72 -9.28
N LEU A 148 24.47 12.49 -10.18
CA LEU A 148 23.59 11.30 -10.16
C LEU A 148 24.36 9.99 -10.41
N SER A 149 25.47 10.06 -11.14
CA SER A 149 26.31 8.89 -11.43
C SER A 149 27.39 8.62 -10.36
N ARG A 150 27.86 9.68 -9.69
CA ARG A 150 29.00 9.60 -8.74
C ARG A 150 28.60 9.48 -7.28
N TYR A 151 27.50 10.10 -6.86
CA TYR A 151 27.10 10.16 -5.47
C TYR A 151 25.83 9.33 -5.22
N LYS A 152 25.74 8.72 -4.05
CA LYS A 152 24.52 8.11 -3.55
C LYS A 152 23.91 9.04 -2.50
N MET A 153 22.59 9.14 -2.46
CA MET A 153 21.91 9.97 -1.46
C MET A 153 22.04 9.33 -0.08
N PHE A 154 22.41 10.12 0.94
CA PHE A 154 22.41 9.62 2.31
C PHE A 154 21.02 9.21 2.76
N ARG A 155 20.95 8.02 3.36
CA ARG A 155 19.80 7.48 4.07
C ARG A 155 20.26 7.07 5.47
N PHE A 156 19.49 7.42 6.50
CA PHE A 156 19.75 6.92 7.85
C PHE A 156 19.40 5.44 7.92
N GLU A 157 20.13 4.66 8.71
CA GLU A 157 19.87 3.24 8.90
C GLU A 157 19.11 2.99 10.21
N ASN A 158 18.35 1.89 10.30
CA ASN A 158 17.59 1.51 11.49
C ASN A 158 18.43 1.48 12.80
N ARG A 159 19.74 1.23 12.69
CA ARG A 159 20.68 1.11 13.83
C ARG A 159 21.16 2.45 14.41
N ASP A 160 21.03 3.57 13.68
CA ASP A 160 21.45 4.90 14.14
C ASP A 160 20.48 5.49 15.19
N ILE A 161 19.42 4.75 15.51
CA ILE A 161 18.14 5.23 16.06
C ILE A 161 17.79 4.51 17.37
N VAL A 162 18.80 4.15 18.17
CA VAL A 162 18.58 3.67 19.54
C VAL A 162 18.24 4.86 20.45
N ASN A 163 16.95 5.21 20.56
CA ASN A 163 16.27 5.75 21.76
C ASN A 163 14.88 6.36 21.44
N GLY A 164 13.83 5.53 21.48
CA GLY A 164 12.50 5.90 22.02
C GLY A 164 11.64 6.98 21.34
N HIS A 165 12.08 7.63 20.26
CA HIS A 165 11.33 8.70 19.58
C HIS A 165 11.09 8.33 18.12
N GLY A 166 9.81 8.16 17.75
CA GLY A 166 9.39 7.62 16.46
C GLY A 166 10.04 8.33 15.27
N LEU A 167 10.65 7.54 14.39
CA LEU A 167 11.44 8.03 13.26
C LEU A 167 10.89 7.45 11.95
N GLY A 168 10.66 8.32 10.96
CA GLY A 168 10.01 7.95 9.70
C GLY A 168 10.91 7.76 8.50
N PHE A 169 10.56 6.78 7.66
CA PHE A 169 11.21 6.51 6.38
C PHE A 169 10.17 6.44 5.26
N TYR A 170 10.22 7.40 4.34
CA TYR A 170 9.34 7.43 3.16
C TYR A 170 10.18 7.52 1.89
N SER A 171 10.34 6.41 1.17
CA SER A 171 10.90 6.44 -0.20
C SER A 171 9.74 6.63 -1.19
N VAL A 172 9.69 7.78 -1.85
CA VAL A 172 8.64 8.12 -2.84
C VAL A 172 9.29 8.42 -4.18
N LYS A 173 9.04 7.55 -5.17
CA LYS A 173 9.43 7.84 -6.56
C LYS A 173 8.39 8.77 -7.19
N THR A 174 8.82 9.94 -7.64
CA THR A 174 7.92 10.90 -8.31
C THR A 174 7.69 10.47 -9.77
N PRO A 175 6.43 10.26 -10.21
CA PRO A 175 6.16 9.72 -11.54
C PRO A 175 6.48 10.72 -12.66
N VAL A 176 6.62 10.20 -13.88
CA VAL A 176 6.40 11.00 -15.09
C VAL A 176 4.89 11.28 -15.16
N ILE A 177 4.52 12.56 -15.17
CA ILE A 177 3.20 12.96 -15.68
C ILE A 177 3.39 13.05 -17.20
N PRO A 178 2.74 12.19 -18.01
CA PRO A 178 2.69 12.42 -19.45
C PRO A 178 2.00 13.77 -19.67
N GLU A 179 2.56 14.60 -20.55
CA GLU A 179 1.87 15.81 -21.00
C GLU A 179 0.54 15.38 -21.63
N PHE A 180 -0.57 15.61 -20.90
CA PHE A 180 -1.91 15.40 -21.43
C PHE A 180 -2.05 16.31 -22.65
N ARG A 181 -2.12 15.71 -23.84
CA ARG A 181 -2.53 16.45 -25.03
C ARG A 181 -3.98 16.89 -24.84
N ASP A 182 -4.22 18.16 -25.15
CA ASP A 182 -5.48 18.87 -24.98
C ASP A 182 -6.69 18.06 -25.51
N PRO A 183 -7.80 17.95 -24.75
CA PRO A 183 -9.00 17.22 -25.19
C PRO A 183 -9.88 18.08 -26.11
N LEU A 184 -9.29 18.64 -27.18
CA LEU A 184 -9.99 19.46 -28.18
C LEU A 184 -9.58 19.11 -29.62
N SER A 185 -9.93 17.90 -30.06
CA SER A 185 -10.18 17.62 -31.47
C SER A 185 -11.41 16.71 -31.65
N THR A 186 -12.56 17.37 -31.85
CA THR A 186 -13.79 16.76 -32.33
C THR A 186 -13.56 15.94 -33.59
N PHE A 187 -13.93 14.66 -33.55
CA PHE A 187 -14.36 13.93 -34.75
C PHE A 187 -15.73 13.31 -34.52
N ILE A 188 -16.77 14.08 -34.87
CA ILE A 188 -18.12 13.58 -35.10
C ILE A 188 -18.17 13.10 -36.55
N VAL A 189 -18.26 11.78 -36.78
CA VAL A 189 -18.73 11.17 -38.03
C VAL A 189 -19.53 9.89 -37.64
N PRO A 190 -20.73 9.63 -38.22
CA PRO A 190 -21.73 8.77 -37.57
C PRO A 190 -21.72 7.29 -38.03
N MET A 191 -22.48 6.45 -37.31
CA MET A 191 -23.00 5.17 -37.86
C MET A 191 -23.88 5.45 -39.09
N PRO A 192 -23.90 4.58 -40.13
CA PRO A 192 -24.86 3.47 -40.17
C PRO A 192 -24.29 2.22 -40.92
N PRO A 193 -25.10 1.32 -41.51
CA PRO A 193 -25.67 0.13 -40.87
C PRO A 193 -25.14 -1.21 -41.46
N CYS A 194 -25.66 -2.35 -40.97
CA CYS A 194 -25.31 -3.71 -41.42
C CYS A 194 -25.48 -3.95 -42.94
N ILE A 195 -24.62 -4.80 -43.55
CA ILE A 195 -24.97 -5.93 -44.47
C ILE A 195 -23.74 -6.75 -44.95
N ALA A 196 -23.94 -8.08 -45.02
CA ALA A 196 -23.30 -9.15 -45.81
C ALA A 196 -21.77 -9.34 -46.01
N ARG A 197 -21.33 -10.56 -45.64
CA ARG A 197 -20.29 -11.47 -46.19
C ARG A 197 -19.39 -11.02 -47.37
N LEU A 198 -18.07 -11.09 -47.15
CA LEU A 198 -16.98 -11.67 -47.99
C LEU A 198 -15.63 -11.55 -47.20
N GLY A 199 -14.53 -12.27 -47.47
CA GLY A 199 -14.33 -13.45 -48.34
C GLY A 199 -12.84 -13.79 -48.62
N TYR A 200 -12.23 -14.73 -47.86
CA TYR A 200 -10.83 -15.26 -48.00
C TYR A 200 -9.66 -14.26 -47.81
N PRO A 201 -8.39 -14.73 -47.61
CA PRO A 201 -7.91 -16.01 -47.11
C PRO A 201 -7.01 -15.89 -45.84
N GLN A 202 -6.65 -17.05 -45.27
CA GLN A 202 -5.69 -17.17 -44.14
C GLN A 202 -4.26 -16.78 -44.55
N HIS A 203 -3.44 -16.32 -43.59
CA HIS A 203 -2.10 -16.89 -43.34
C HIS A 203 -1.52 -16.42 -41.97
N ASN A 204 -0.71 -17.29 -41.36
CA ASN A 204 0.19 -17.04 -40.23
C ASN A 204 -0.41 -16.67 -38.86
N VAL A 205 -1.24 -17.57 -38.33
CA VAL A 205 -1.38 -17.73 -36.86
C VAL A 205 -0.14 -18.48 -36.35
N ILE A 206 0.68 -17.83 -35.52
CA ILE A 206 1.68 -18.53 -34.70
C ILE A 206 0.90 -19.32 -33.63
N PRO A 207 1.10 -20.64 -33.48
CA PRO A 207 0.34 -21.42 -32.52
C PRO A 207 0.70 -20.99 -31.09
N PHE A 208 -0.27 -20.45 -30.36
CA PHE A 208 -0.20 -20.38 -28.91
C PHE A 208 -0.13 -21.81 -28.37
N MET A 209 1.06 -22.24 -27.95
CA MET A 209 1.17 -23.41 -27.08
C MET A 209 0.40 -23.11 -25.80
N ALA A 210 -0.63 -23.91 -25.52
CA ALA A 210 -1.23 -23.97 -24.21
C ALA A 210 -0.17 -24.52 -23.24
N PHE A 211 0.56 -23.62 -22.56
CA PHE A 211 1.42 -24.00 -21.46
C PHE A 211 0.53 -24.54 -20.33
N ALA A 212 0.66 -25.84 -20.07
CA ALA A 212 0.02 -26.45 -18.91
C ALA A 212 0.50 -25.74 -17.64
N PHE A 213 -0.44 -25.19 -16.86
CA PHE A 213 -0.15 -24.48 -15.62
C PHE A 213 0.52 -25.43 -14.62
N GLN A 214 1.82 -25.25 -14.38
CA GLN A 214 2.56 -25.95 -13.33
C GLN A 214 2.98 -24.96 -12.24
N THR A 215 2.13 -24.78 -11.24
CA THR A 215 2.44 -24.14 -9.94
C THR A 215 3.17 -25.10 -9.00
N HIS A 216 3.91 -26.04 -9.58
CA HIS A 216 4.52 -27.14 -8.87
C HIS A 216 5.88 -26.74 -8.28
N GLY A 217 6.06 -26.99 -6.99
CA GLY A 217 7.40 -27.24 -6.47
C GLY A 217 8.03 -28.47 -7.16
N PRO A 218 9.31 -28.80 -6.89
CA PRO A 218 10.04 -29.88 -7.58
C PRO A 218 9.48 -31.32 -7.41
N LYS A 219 8.25 -31.49 -6.87
CA LYS A 219 7.51 -32.74 -6.69
C LYS A 219 6.02 -32.68 -7.03
N GLY A 220 5.52 -31.63 -7.68
CA GLY A 220 4.09 -31.55 -8.05
C GLY A 220 3.15 -30.96 -6.98
N GLU A 221 3.66 -30.62 -5.79
CA GLU A 221 2.84 -29.97 -4.75
C GLU A 221 2.56 -28.50 -5.10
N LEU A 222 1.32 -28.07 -4.85
CA LEU A 222 0.88 -26.68 -5.01
C LEU A 222 1.43 -25.86 -3.84
N TRP A 223 2.51 -25.12 -4.07
CA TRP A 223 3.25 -24.48 -3.00
C TRP A 223 2.54 -23.22 -2.48
N LEU A 224 1.89 -23.34 -1.32
CA LEU A 224 1.55 -22.21 -0.46
C LEU A 224 2.73 -21.94 0.47
N ALA A 225 3.07 -20.68 0.71
CA ALA A 225 4.21 -20.36 1.57
C ALA A 225 4.00 -20.83 3.01
N PRO A 226 5.07 -21.27 3.68
CA PRO A 226 5.03 -21.57 5.11
C PRO A 226 4.70 -20.31 5.93
N ALA A 227 4.29 -20.53 7.19
CA ALA A 227 4.21 -19.44 8.16
C ALA A 227 5.55 -18.69 8.22
N SER A 228 5.48 -17.39 8.46
CA SER A 228 6.69 -16.62 8.74
C SER A 228 7.36 -17.13 10.02
N ASN A 229 8.65 -17.43 9.93
CA ASN A 229 9.51 -17.78 11.06
C ASN A 229 10.02 -16.54 11.82
N GLU A 230 9.64 -15.34 11.39
CA GLU A 230 9.99 -14.09 12.08
C GLU A 230 9.43 -14.06 13.52
N PRO A 231 10.05 -13.27 14.41
CA PRO A 231 9.53 -13.04 15.76
C PRO A 231 8.06 -12.60 15.75
N SER A 232 7.36 -12.92 16.85
CA SER A 232 6.07 -12.33 17.17
C SER A 232 6.20 -10.81 17.26
N ILE A 233 5.23 -10.09 16.71
CA ILE A 233 5.20 -8.64 16.82
C ILE A 233 5.03 -8.26 18.29
N HIS A 234 6.01 -7.56 18.85
CA HIS A 234 5.98 -6.98 20.19
C HIS A 234 6.12 -5.47 20.07
N ASN A 235 5.07 -4.73 20.45
CA ASN A 235 4.99 -3.27 20.37
C ASN A 235 5.22 -2.72 18.93
N PRO A 236 4.17 -2.65 18.10
CA PRO A 236 4.23 -2.53 16.63
C PRO A 236 4.63 -1.14 16.08
N TYR A 237 5.50 -0.41 16.77
CA TYR A 237 6.23 0.70 16.17
C TYR A 237 7.26 0.13 15.19
N VAL A 238 6.87 -0.06 13.93
CA VAL A 238 7.86 -0.27 12.87
C VAL A 238 8.81 0.92 12.86
N THR A 239 10.09 0.67 12.68
CA THR A 239 11.20 1.65 12.76
C THR A 239 11.19 2.72 11.66
N SER A 240 10.04 2.93 10.99
CA SER A 240 9.87 3.66 9.74
C SER A 240 8.67 4.62 9.71
N GLY A 241 8.21 5.17 10.84
CA GLY A 241 7.27 6.30 10.81
C GLY A 241 7.05 6.99 12.15
N PRO A 242 6.36 8.14 12.14
CA PRO A 242 5.07 8.19 12.81
C PRO A 242 4.12 7.29 12.01
N THR A 243 4.30 5.98 12.16
CA THR A 243 3.34 4.98 11.71
C THR A 243 2.13 5.03 12.64
N LEU A 244 1.00 4.53 12.16
CA LEU A 244 -0.17 4.36 13.01
C LEU A 244 0.17 3.42 14.17
N ASN A 245 -0.11 3.81 15.41
CA ASN A 245 -0.06 2.88 16.54
C ASN A 245 -1.19 1.85 16.32
N VAL A 246 -0.87 0.71 15.71
CA VAL A 246 -1.90 -0.24 15.27
C VAL A 246 -2.65 -0.85 16.47
N SER A 247 -2.00 -1.02 17.63
CA SER A 247 -2.65 -1.46 18.88
C SER A 247 -3.80 -0.54 19.30
N LEU A 248 -3.63 0.77 19.17
CA LEU A 248 -4.67 1.79 19.45
C LEU A 248 -5.66 2.01 18.28
N ASN A 249 -5.45 1.35 17.13
CA ASN A 249 -6.27 1.52 15.93
C ASN A 249 -6.92 0.21 15.44
N GLN A 250 -6.63 -0.91 16.10
CA GLN A 250 -7.21 -2.21 15.80
C GLN A 250 -8.73 -2.22 16.03
N ALA A 251 -9.17 -1.59 17.11
CA ALA A 251 -10.56 -1.56 17.54
C ALA A 251 -11.45 -0.67 16.65
N ILE A 252 -12.77 -0.72 16.86
CA ILE A 252 -13.74 0.05 16.07
C ILE A 252 -13.70 1.52 16.48
N ARG A 253 -13.53 2.41 15.50
CA ARG A 253 -13.59 3.87 15.71
C ARG A 253 -15.01 4.37 15.45
N VAL A 254 -15.64 4.91 16.49
CA VAL A 254 -17.00 5.49 16.45
C VAL A 254 -17.00 7.00 16.12
N GLN A 255 -15.83 7.65 16.13
CA GLN A 255 -15.68 9.12 16.03
C GLN A 255 -16.10 9.77 14.70
N SER A 256 -16.54 9.00 13.70
CA SER A 256 -17.18 9.53 12.48
C SER A 256 -18.59 8.94 12.33
N PRO A 257 -19.64 9.79 12.22
CA PRO A 257 -21.01 9.37 11.91
C PRO A 257 -21.20 8.72 10.53
N ALA A 258 -20.18 8.74 9.67
CA ALA A 258 -20.14 8.04 8.39
C ALA A 258 -19.06 6.93 8.35
N GLY A 259 -18.38 6.71 9.49
CA GLY A 259 -17.10 6.01 9.57
C GLY A 259 -17.15 4.56 9.12
N PHE A 260 -16.36 4.24 8.10
CA PHE A 260 -16.08 2.87 7.68
C PHE A 260 -15.02 2.25 8.59
N ASN A 261 -15.24 1.01 9.02
CA ASN A 261 -14.25 0.17 9.67
C ASN A 261 -14.28 -1.21 9.02
N SER A 262 -13.19 -1.63 8.38
CA SER A 262 -13.02 -2.95 7.79
C SER A 262 -11.89 -3.73 8.44
N HIS A 263 -12.14 -5.03 8.57
CA HIS A 263 -11.23 -6.07 8.99
C HIS A 263 -11.35 -7.22 7.99
N TRP A 264 -10.34 -7.40 7.13
CA TRP A 264 -10.29 -8.47 6.12
C TRP A 264 -9.19 -9.47 6.48
N VAL A 265 -9.49 -10.76 6.42
CA VAL A 265 -8.60 -11.84 6.87
C VAL A 265 -8.53 -12.91 5.78
N GLY A 266 -7.38 -13.06 5.13
CA GLY A 266 -7.13 -14.08 4.11
C GLY A 266 -6.16 -15.14 4.62
N HIS A 267 -6.61 -16.38 4.73
CA HIS A 267 -5.80 -17.53 5.13
C HIS A 267 -5.43 -18.37 3.89
N TRP A 268 -4.12 -18.62 3.68
CA TRP A 268 -3.63 -19.66 2.77
C TRP A 268 -3.24 -20.85 3.63
N ILE A 269 -4.03 -21.91 3.54
CA ILE A 269 -3.98 -23.05 4.46
C ILE A 269 -3.51 -24.30 3.73
N THR A 270 -2.50 -24.97 4.27
CA THR A 270 -2.34 -26.41 4.10
C THR A 270 -2.82 -27.11 5.38
N THR A 271 -3.59 -28.17 5.22
CA THR A 271 -4.12 -28.96 6.34
C THR A 271 -3.15 -30.07 6.76
N THR A 272 -3.33 -30.63 7.96
CA THR A 272 -2.58 -31.82 8.42
C THR A 272 -2.74 -33.03 7.50
N ASN A 273 -3.80 -33.05 6.68
CA ASN A 273 -4.12 -34.12 5.75
C ASN A 273 -3.72 -33.77 4.29
N ASN A 274 -2.87 -32.75 4.10
CA ASN A 274 -2.33 -32.30 2.81
C ASN A 274 -3.33 -31.73 1.78
N HIS A 275 -4.50 -31.26 2.23
CA HIS A 275 -5.41 -30.44 1.42
C HIS A 275 -5.12 -28.94 1.55
N HIS A 276 -5.37 -28.17 0.50
CA HIS A 276 -4.97 -26.77 0.34
C HIS A 276 -6.19 -25.87 0.09
N PHE A 277 -6.34 -24.83 0.90
CA PHE A 277 -7.48 -23.93 0.85
C PHE A 277 -7.05 -22.46 0.88
N VAL A 278 -7.88 -21.62 0.28
CA VAL A 278 -7.92 -20.18 0.58
C VAL A 278 -9.22 -19.93 1.34
N LEU A 279 -9.10 -19.43 2.57
CA LEU A 279 -10.24 -19.10 3.44
C LEU A 279 -10.20 -17.61 3.75
N ILE A 280 -11.18 -16.87 3.27
CA ILE A 280 -11.32 -15.43 3.50
C ILE A 280 -12.47 -15.22 4.46
N THR A 281 -12.30 -14.32 5.42
CA THR A 281 -13.39 -13.77 6.22
C THR A 281 -13.25 -12.26 6.35
N PHE A 282 -14.37 -11.56 6.46
CA PHE A 282 -14.38 -10.11 6.58
C PHE A 282 -15.47 -9.63 7.52
N ALA A 283 -15.22 -8.48 8.15
CA ALA A 283 -16.20 -7.69 8.87
C ALA A 283 -16.09 -6.22 8.49
N ASN A 284 -17.20 -5.65 8.05
CA ASN A 284 -17.37 -4.23 7.74
C ASN A 284 -18.37 -3.65 8.74
N VAL A 285 -17.91 -2.71 9.55
CA VAL A 285 -18.68 -2.01 10.57
C VAL A 285 -18.86 -0.56 10.13
N ILE A 286 -20.11 -0.20 9.86
CA ILE A 286 -20.53 1.15 9.50
C ILE A 286 -21.41 1.66 10.65
N ASN A 287 -20.98 2.76 11.26
CA ASN A 287 -21.79 3.47 12.25
C ASN A 287 -22.93 4.20 11.53
N GLY A 288 -24.13 4.17 12.11
CA GLY A 288 -25.29 4.89 11.59
C GLY A 288 -26.00 5.70 12.68
N GLY A 289 -26.99 6.47 12.24
CA GLY A 289 -27.99 7.11 13.08
C GLY A 289 -27.50 8.24 14.01
N PRO A 290 -28.43 9.03 14.59
CA PRO A 290 -28.11 10.08 15.57
C PRO A 290 -27.47 9.56 16.87
N ASP A 291 -27.65 8.27 17.18
CA ASP A 291 -27.33 7.67 18.48
C ASP A 291 -26.18 6.63 18.43
N ASN A 292 -25.32 6.68 17.39
CA ASN A 292 -24.31 5.65 17.08
C ASN A 292 -24.88 4.24 16.84
N SER A 293 -26.10 4.13 16.30
CA SER A 293 -26.72 2.84 15.99
C SER A 293 -26.11 2.25 14.70
N THR A 294 -25.46 1.09 14.77
CA THR A 294 -24.82 0.42 13.62
C THR A 294 -25.84 -0.23 12.67
N ASP A 295 -26.83 0.52 12.23
CA ASP A 295 -28.03 0.01 11.56
C ASP A 295 -27.81 -0.23 10.07
N GLY A 296 -28.22 -1.42 9.59
CA GLY A 296 -28.43 -1.76 8.18
C GLY A 296 -27.19 -2.02 7.33
N CYS A 297 -26.17 -1.15 7.38
CA CYS A 297 -25.06 -1.16 6.42
C CYS A 297 -23.80 -1.94 6.88
N SER A 298 -23.76 -2.39 8.13
CA SER A 298 -22.70 -3.29 8.59
C SER A 298 -22.89 -4.69 8.01
N ALA A 299 -21.81 -5.38 7.70
CA ALA A 299 -21.83 -6.71 7.09
C ALA A 299 -20.66 -7.58 7.55
N ASN A 300 -20.84 -8.89 7.48
CA ASN A 300 -19.79 -9.88 7.68
C ASN A 300 -19.94 -11.00 6.65
N GLY A 301 -18.89 -11.78 6.44
CA GLY A 301 -18.98 -12.89 5.51
C GLY A 301 -17.68 -13.67 5.34
N CYS A 302 -17.73 -14.61 4.40
CA CYS A 302 -16.60 -15.45 4.04
C CYS A 302 -16.57 -15.77 2.54
N LEU A 303 -15.39 -16.10 2.04
CA LEU A 303 -15.20 -16.73 0.74
C LEU A 303 -14.21 -17.89 0.88
N ILE A 304 -14.54 -19.04 0.32
CA ILE A 304 -13.79 -20.28 0.48
C ILE A 304 -13.44 -20.85 -0.89
N TYR A 305 -12.22 -21.34 -1.05
CA TYR A 305 -11.76 -22.05 -2.24
C TYR A 305 -10.98 -23.30 -1.83
N SER A 306 -11.37 -24.44 -2.39
CA SER A 306 -10.56 -25.67 -2.39
C SER A 306 -9.64 -25.64 -3.61
N LEU A 307 -8.33 -25.74 -3.39
CA LEU A 307 -7.36 -25.64 -4.50
C LEU A 307 -7.20 -26.98 -5.24
N GLU A 308 -7.56 -28.11 -4.60
CA GLU A 308 -7.68 -29.43 -5.22
C GLU A 308 -8.89 -29.52 -6.16
N SER A 309 -10.09 -29.17 -5.67
CA SER A 309 -11.34 -29.38 -6.43
C SER A 309 -11.74 -28.20 -7.31
N GLY A 310 -11.13 -27.02 -7.11
CA GLY A 310 -11.54 -25.77 -7.73
C GLY A 310 -12.91 -25.25 -7.25
N GLY A 311 -13.55 -25.95 -6.32
CA GLY A 311 -14.84 -25.57 -5.76
C GLY A 311 -14.73 -24.37 -4.82
N SER A 312 -15.67 -23.44 -4.95
CA SER A 312 -15.79 -22.27 -4.09
C SER A 312 -17.18 -22.14 -3.47
N SER A 313 -17.25 -21.43 -2.35
CA SER A 313 -18.48 -21.07 -1.65
C SER A 313 -18.28 -19.72 -0.95
N SER A 314 -19.35 -18.98 -0.71
CA SER A 314 -19.31 -17.67 -0.07
C SER A 314 -20.58 -17.40 0.74
N SER A 315 -20.50 -16.42 1.63
CA SER A 315 -21.65 -15.86 2.34
C SER A 315 -21.41 -14.37 2.57
N PHE A 316 -22.43 -13.55 2.37
CA PHE A 316 -22.42 -12.12 2.70
C PHE A 316 -23.68 -11.82 3.50
N ILE A 317 -23.51 -11.47 4.77
CA ILE A 317 -24.62 -11.21 5.69
C ILE A 317 -24.55 -9.76 6.14
N ALA A 318 -25.42 -8.93 5.57
CA ALA A 318 -25.75 -7.62 6.13
C ALA A 318 -26.45 -7.83 7.49
N GLY A 319 -26.03 -7.11 8.52
CA GLY A 319 -26.53 -7.36 9.88
C GLY A 319 -26.10 -6.32 10.90
N LYS A 320 -26.86 -6.25 11.99
CA LYS A 320 -26.54 -5.42 13.15
C LYS A 320 -25.49 -6.12 14.02
N LEU A 321 -24.56 -5.36 14.59
CA LEU A 321 -23.59 -5.90 15.53
C LEU A 321 -24.26 -6.25 16.86
N THR A 322 -23.84 -7.38 17.43
CA THR A 322 -24.21 -7.81 18.79
C THR A 322 -23.25 -7.23 19.83
N THR A 323 -21.97 -7.08 19.48
CA THR A 323 -20.95 -6.49 20.35
C THR A 323 -19.82 -5.90 19.51
N PHE A 324 -19.29 -4.75 19.93
CA PHE A 324 -18.02 -4.23 19.44
C PHE A 324 -17.22 -3.59 20.58
N GLY A 325 -15.90 -3.51 20.44
CA GLY A 325 -15.01 -2.83 21.38
C GLY A 325 -14.31 -1.62 20.75
N GLN A 326 -14.12 -0.57 21.55
CA GLN A 326 -13.37 0.64 21.18
C GLN A 326 -11.94 0.65 21.73
N ASP A 327 -11.70 0.06 22.92
CA ASP A 327 -10.35 -0.06 23.50
C ASP A 327 -9.69 -1.42 23.21
N LYS A 328 -10.49 -2.50 23.24
CA LYS A 328 -10.06 -3.86 22.87
C LYS A 328 -10.74 -4.29 21.58
N LEU A 329 -9.99 -4.90 20.67
CA LEU A 329 -10.55 -5.47 19.44
C LEU A 329 -11.56 -6.56 19.79
N ARG A 330 -12.82 -6.30 19.48
CA ARG A 330 -13.92 -7.27 19.44
C ARG A 330 -14.96 -6.77 18.44
N ILE A 331 -15.46 -7.66 17.58
CA ILE A 331 -16.51 -7.43 16.60
C ILE A 331 -17.33 -8.72 16.55
N GLN A 332 -18.61 -8.66 16.84
CA GLN A 332 -19.49 -9.84 16.89
C GLN A 332 -20.83 -9.58 16.19
N PHE A 333 -21.25 -10.52 15.36
CA PHE A 333 -22.57 -10.57 14.72
C PHE A 333 -23.28 -11.86 15.13
N GLY A 334 -24.14 -11.79 16.14
CA GLY A 334 -24.82 -12.95 16.73
C GLY A 334 -23.83 -14.05 17.13
N ASP A 335 -24.23 -15.30 16.88
CA ASP A 335 -23.38 -16.49 17.04
C ASP A 335 -22.67 -16.90 15.73
N GLN A 336 -22.88 -16.14 14.65
CA GLN A 336 -22.42 -16.51 13.29
C GLN A 336 -20.99 -16.01 12.99
N TYR A 337 -20.54 -14.95 13.65
CA TYR A 337 -19.22 -14.36 13.43
C TYR A 337 -18.72 -13.62 14.67
N GLU A 338 -17.47 -13.87 15.05
CA GLU A 338 -16.73 -13.06 16.01
C GLU A 338 -15.25 -12.91 15.58
N LEU A 339 -14.75 -11.67 15.56
CA LEU A 339 -13.33 -11.37 15.44
C LEU A 339 -12.88 -10.58 16.67
N HIS A 340 -11.91 -11.09 17.40
CA HIS A 340 -11.46 -10.47 18.65
C HIS A 340 -9.96 -10.70 18.92
N SER A 341 -9.34 -9.81 19.70
CA SER A 341 -7.96 -10.03 20.14
C SER A 341 -7.89 -10.86 21.42
N LEU A 342 -6.96 -11.81 21.44
CA LEU A 342 -6.61 -12.61 22.61
C LEU A 342 -5.62 -11.87 23.53
N THR A 343 -4.93 -10.85 23.02
CA THR A 343 -3.90 -10.06 23.74
C THR A 343 -4.41 -8.69 24.15
N ASN A 344 -3.69 -8.00 25.04
CA ASN A 344 -4.04 -6.64 25.49
C ASN A 344 -3.52 -5.55 24.54
N ASP A 345 -2.53 -5.86 23.71
CA ASP A 345 -2.00 -5.01 22.64
C ASP A 345 -2.86 -5.00 21.37
N ASN A 346 -4.00 -5.72 21.37
CA ASN A 346 -4.91 -5.92 20.26
C ASN A 346 -4.35 -6.63 19.00
N ILE A 347 -3.05 -6.87 18.90
CA ILE A 347 -2.37 -7.23 17.64
C ILE A 347 -1.68 -8.59 17.67
N SER A 348 -1.03 -8.97 18.78
CA SER A 348 -0.08 -10.07 18.79
C SER A 348 -0.74 -11.47 18.72
N ALA A 349 -2.03 -11.57 19.07
CA ALA A 349 -2.86 -12.71 18.69
C ALA A 349 -4.33 -12.29 18.49
N ILE A 350 -4.92 -12.72 17.37
CA ILE A 350 -6.29 -12.42 16.98
C ILE A 350 -6.99 -13.74 16.65
N ASN A 351 -8.21 -13.92 17.16
CA ASN A 351 -9.06 -15.07 16.90
C ASN A 351 -10.24 -14.66 16.00
N VAL A 352 -10.55 -15.52 15.03
CA VAL A 352 -11.74 -15.43 14.18
C VAL A 352 -12.56 -16.70 14.37
N ILE A 353 -13.82 -16.53 14.71
CA ILE A 353 -14.83 -17.58 14.79
C ILE A 353 -15.89 -17.25 13.74
N ALA A 354 -16.27 -18.22 12.92
CA ALA A 354 -17.34 -18.08 11.95
C ALA A 354 -18.18 -19.35 11.84
N ASN A 355 -19.47 -19.20 11.54
CA ASN A 355 -20.41 -20.28 11.35
C ASN A 355 -21.52 -19.85 10.37
N TYR A 356 -21.31 -20.14 9.09
CA TYR A 356 -22.20 -19.77 7.99
C TYR A 356 -22.92 -21.00 7.45
N THR A 357 -24.21 -21.11 7.76
CA THR A 357 -25.05 -22.25 7.33
C THR A 357 -25.20 -22.31 5.80
N GLU A 358 -25.35 -21.16 5.13
CA GLU A 358 -25.57 -21.11 3.67
C GLU A 358 -24.39 -21.67 2.85
N SER A 359 -23.16 -21.47 3.32
CA SER A 359 -21.93 -22.01 2.73
C SER A 359 -21.48 -23.34 3.35
N ASN A 360 -22.26 -23.91 4.27
CA ASN A 360 -21.89 -25.08 5.10
C ASN A 360 -20.49 -24.94 5.73
N PHE A 361 -20.10 -23.74 6.12
CA PHE A 361 -18.74 -23.40 6.55
C PHE A 361 -18.68 -22.96 8.00
N SER A 362 -17.68 -23.45 8.74
CA SER A 362 -17.35 -22.94 10.07
C SER A 362 -15.84 -22.84 10.25
N LEU A 363 -15.41 -21.87 11.06
CA LEU A 363 -14.02 -21.52 11.30
C LEU A 363 -13.83 -21.27 12.80
N ASN A 364 -12.71 -21.73 13.34
CA ASN A 364 -12.13 -21.16 14.54
C ASN A 364 -10.61 -21.15 14.37
N THR A 365 -10.07 -19.97 14.06
CA THR A 365 -8.65 -19.75 13.77
C THR A 365 -8.05 -18.70 14.67
N THR A 366 -6.82 -18.95 15.14
CA THR A 366 -5.99 -17.94 15.79
C THR A 366 -4.81 -17.65 14.89
N PHE A 367 -4.64 -16.39 14.51
CA PHE A 367 -3.47 -15.92 13.78
C PHE A 367 -2.65 -14.94 14.63
N GLN A 368 -1.33 -15.04 14.51
CA GLN A 368 -0.35 -14.23 15.23
C GLN A 368 0.54 -13.51 14.20
N PRO A 369 0.30 -12.21 13.93
CA PRO A 369 1.13 -11.37 13.07
C PRO A 369 2.64 -11.51 13.36
N ARG A 370 3.45 -11.64 12.29
CA ARG A 370 4.91 -11.85 12.35
C ARG A 370 5.66 -10.88 11.45
N GLY A 371 6.86 -10.49 11.88
CA GLY A 371 7.74 -9.60 11.11
C GLY A 371 7.24 -8.16 11.03
N SER A 372 7.58 -7.46 9.94
CA SER A 372 7.19 -6.06 9.75
C SER A 372 5.76 -5.90 9.22
N LEU A 373 5.09 -4.83 9.62
CA LEU A 373 3.76 -4.46 9.11
C LEU A 373 3.88 -3.61 7.85
N LEU A 374 2.99 -3.84 6.90
CA LEU A 374 2.86 -3.06 5.67
C LEU A 374 1.89 -1.89 5.91
N PHE A 375 2.33 -0.67 5.66
CA PHE A 375 1.55 0.55 5.83
C PHE A 375 1.18 1.12 4.45
N ASN A 376 -0.09 1.08 4.07
CA ASN A 376 -0.50 1.54 2.73
C ASN A 376 -0.23 3.05 2.58
N GLY A 377 0.37 3.44 1.46
CA GLY A 377 0.88 4.80 1.27
C GLY A 377 2.11 5.13 2.14
N GLY A 378 2.81 4.11 2.65
CA GLY A 378 4.00 4.20 3.51
C GLY A 378 3.71 4.61 4.96
N SER A 379 2.67 5.41 5.19
CA SER A 379 2.26 5.91 6.51
C SER A 379 1.10 5.11 7.13
N GLY A 380 0.39 4.38 6.29
CA GLY A 380 -0.92 3.82 6.59
C GLY A 380 -2.04 4.83 6.40
N SER A 381 -1.78 6.00 5.79
CA SER A 381 -2.78 6.99 5.39
C SER A 381 -2.82 7.09 3.87
N LEU A 382 -4.03 7.01 3.30
CA LEU A 382 -4.27 7.01 1.87
C LEU A 382 -5.56 7.76 1.52
N TYR A 383 -5.72 8.14 0.26
CA TYR A 383 -7.03 8.47 -0.28
C TYR A 383 -7.61 7.24 -0.98
N TRP A 384 -8.70 6.71 -0.43
CA TRP A 384 -9.50 5.66 -1.05
C TRP A 384 -10.57 6.35 -1.92
N GLY A 385 -10.28 6.45 -3.22
CA GLY A 385 -11.01 7.34 -4.12
C GLY A 385 -10.76 8.81 -3.75
N SER A 386 -11.81 9.61 -3.62
CA SER A 386 -11.70 11.02 -3.19
C SER A 386 -11.80 11.20 -1.66
N VAL A 387 -11.81 10.12 -0.87
CA VAL A 387 -12.03 10.14 0.59
C VAL A 387 -10.80 9.69 1.38
N PHE A 388 -10.48 10.38 2.47
CA PHE A 388 -9.34 10.03 3.32
C PHE A 388 -9.64 8.78 4.17
N ASN A 389 -8.71 7.83 4.12
CA ASN A 389 -8.77 6.55 4.80
C ASN A 389 -7.38 6.18 5.36
N GLN A 390 -7.37 5.23 6.28
CA GLN A 390 -6.19 4.67 6.90
C GLN A 390 -6.21 3.15 6.75
N GLN A 391 -5.07 2.54 6.41
CA GLN A 391 -4.95 1.10 6.17
C GLN A 391 -3.54 0.59 6.45
N TRP A 392 -3.45 -0.51 7.18
CA TRP A 392 -2.22 -1.27 7.34
C TRP A 392 -2.53 -2.77 7.33
N SER A 393 -1.49 -3.56 7.06
CA SER A 393 -1.58 -4.98 6.81
C SER A 393 -0.52 -5.76 7.60
N SER A 394 -0.91 -6.89 8.18
CA SER A 394 0.02 -7.95 8.57
C SER A 394 0.12 -8.94 7.42
N SER A 395 1.18 -8.84 6.61
CA SER A 395 1.36 -9.64 5.39
C SER A 395 1.87 -11.07 5.60
N ALA A 396 2.13 -11.47 6.85
CA ALA A 396 2.39 -12.85 7.24
C ALA A 396 2.04 -13.08 8.72
N ALA A 397 1.52 -14.26 9.05
CA ALA A 397 1.17 -14.62 10.42
C ALA A 397 1.24 -16.13 10.66
N TYR A 398 1.67 -16.51 11.87
CA TYR A 398 1.60 -17.89 12.33
C TYR A 398 0.13 -18.24 12.61
N THR A 399 -0.39 -19.27 11.93
CA THR A 399 -1.84 -19.50 11.82
C THR A 399 -2.20 -20.90 12.33
N THR A 400 -3.13 -20.98 13.27
CA THR A 400 -3.57 -22.23 13.92
C THR A 400 -5.08 -22.32 13.97
N GLY A 401 -5.63 -23.52 14.16
CA GLY A 401 -7.05 -23.74 14.40
C GLY A 401 -7.65 -24.85 13.54
N THR A 402 -8.97 -24.83 13.42
CA THR A 402 -9.74 -25.77 12.61
C THR A 402 -10.82 -25.06 11.83
N PHE A 403 -11.26 -25.67 10.73
CA PHE A 403 -12.46 -25.28 10.00
C PHE A 403 -13.24 -26.53 9.63
N ALA A 404 -14.50 -26.35 9.22
CA ALA A 404 -15.25 -27.40 8.54
C ALA A 404 -15.95 -26.81 7.32
N ILE A 405 -16.00 -27.59 6.25
CA ILE A 405 -16.77 -27.28 5.03
C ILE A 405 -17.54 -28.53 4.60
N ASN A 406 -18.83 -28.37 4.26
CA ASN A 406 -19.71 -29.48 3.87
C ASN A 406 -19.66 -30.65 4.88
N GLY A 407 -19.66 -30.33 6.18
CA GLY A 407 -19.57 -31.30 7.28
C GLY A 407 -18.20 -31.93 7.53
N THR A 408 -17.22 -31.76 6.63
CA THR A 408 -15.86 -32.30 6.80
C THR A 408 -15.00 -31.33 7.60
N ARG A 409 -14.47 -31.78 8.74
CA ARG A 409 -13.56 -30.99 9.59
C ARG A 409 -12.11 -31.15 9.15
N HIS A 410 -11.39 -30.04 9.09
CA HIS A 410 -9.98 -29.95 8.77
C HIS A 410 -9.19 -29.25 9.88
N THR A 411 -7.97 -29.72 10.12
CA THR A 411 -7.00 -29.10 11.04
C THR A 411 -5.92 -28.41 10.23
N ILE A 412 -5.59 -27.17 10.60
CA ILE A 412 -4.55 -26.38 9.95
C ILE A 412 -3.18 -26.92 10.32
N ASP A 413 -2.29 -27.09 9.34
CA ASP A 413 -0.85 -27.27 9.60
C ASP A 413 -0.19 -25.89 9.69
N PRO A 414 0.18 -25.43 10.91
CA PRO A 414 0.69 -24.08 11.11
C PRO A 414 2.09 -23.87 10.53
N LYS A 415 2.81 -24.93 10.14
CA LYS A 415 4.12 -24.80 9.49
C LYS A 415 4.00 -24.51 8.00
N ARG A 416 2.86 -24.84 7.38
CA ARG A 416 2.60 -24.71 5.94
C ARG A 416 1.35 -23.87 5.64
N SER A 417 1.05 -22.93 6.53
CA SER A 417 -0.10 -22.03 6.42
C SER A 417 0.28 -20.62 6.86
N THR A 418 -0.29 -19.61 6.23
CA THR A 418 -0.07 -18.19 6.58
C THR A 418 -1.37 -17.39 6.46
N THR A 419 -1.45 -16.28 7.18
CA THR A 419 -2.55 -15.31 7.08
C THR A 419 -2.03 -13.95 6.66
N TRP A 420 -2.71 -13.32 5.70
CA TRP A 420 -2.66 -11.90 5.46
C TRP A 420 -3.86 -11.26 6.16
N TYR A 421 -3.63 -10.21 6.93
CA TYR A 421 -4.69 -9.48 7.65
C TYR A 421 -4.63 -8.00 7.33
N ASP A 422 -5.77 -7.41 6.98
CA ASP A 422 -5.94 -6.00 6.65
C ASP A 422 -6.89 -5.29 7.61
N ARG A 423 -6.49 -4.10 8.05
CA ARG A 423 -7.28 -3.18 8.88
C ARG A 423 -7.41 -1.86 8.14
N GLN A 424 -8.62 -1.50 7.71
CA GLN A 424 -8.89 -0.23 7.02
C GLN A 424 -9.99 0.58 7.74
N TRP A 425 -9.84 1.89 7.88
CA TRP A 425 -10.90 2.78 8.39
C TRP A 425 -10.80 4.18 7.82
N GLY A 426 -11.92 4.88 7.76
CA GLY A 426 -11.93 6.27 7.29
C GLY A 426 -13.32 6.85 7.23
N GLU A 427 -13.47 7.97 6.54
CA GLU A 427 -14.70 8.76 6.60
C GLU A 427 -15.86 8.14 5.81
N LYS A 428 -15.59 7.52 4.65
CA LYS A 428 -16.57 6.90 3.73
C LYS A 428 -15.88 5.90 2.79
N ASN A 429 -16.70 5.09 2.13
CA ASN A 429 -16.32 4.21 1.01
C ASN A 429 -16.21 5.00 -0.31
N PRO A 430 -15.41 4.52 -1.28
CA PRO A 430 -15.44 5.00 -2.66
C PRO A 430 -16.75 4.61 -3.34
N THR A 431 -17.08 5.34 -4.40
CA THR A 431 -18.34 5.22 -5.17
C THR A 431 -18.14 4.67 -6.58
N LYS A 432 -16.88 4.55 -7.05
CA LYS A 432 -16.50 4.26 -8.45
C LYS A 432 -15.74 2.95 -8.62
N GLY A 433 -15.86 2.07 -7.65
CA GLY A 433 -15.14 0.80 -7.68
C GLY A 433 -13.73 0.85 -7.10
N TRP A 434 -13.09 -0.32 -7.08
CA TRP A 434 -11.66 -0.51 -6.87
C TRP A 434 -11.19 -1.86 -7.42
N HIS A 435 -9.87 -1.97 -7.58
CA HIS A 435 -9.17 -3.24 -7.62
C HIS A 435 -8.06 -3.21 -6.56
N TRP A 436 -7.91 -4.30 -5.80
CA TRP A 436 -6.85 -4.45 -4.80
C TRP A 436 -6.10 -5.77 -4.99
N PHE A 437 -4.77 -5.72 -4.85
CA PHE A 437 -3.88 -6.86 -5.07
C PHE A 437 -2.88 -6.97 -3.90
N PRO A 438 -3.16 -7.78 -2.87
CA PRO A 438 -2.19 -8.22 -1.87
C PRO A 438 -1.30 -9.35 -2.43
N ILE A 439 -0.19 -8.96 -3.05
CA ILE A 439 0.78 -9.85 -3.71
C ILE A 439 1.79 -10.37 -2.69
N GLN A 440 1.98 -11.69 -2.65
CA GLN A 440 3.02 -12.36 -1.88
C GLN A 440 4.00 -13.03 -2.84
N LEU A 441 5.22 -12.50 -2.94
CA LEU A 441 6.26 -13.05 -3.81
C LEU A 441 7.12 -14.11 -3.10
N GLU A 442 7.59 -15.09 -3.87
CA GLU A 442 8.48 -16.19 -3.41
C GLU A 442 9.77 -15.67 -2.78
N ASN A 443 10.28 -14.52 -3.26
CA ASN A 443 11.48 -13.86 -2.74
C ASN A 443 11.27 -13.09 -1.42
N GLY A 444 10.09 -13.22 -0.80
CA GLY A 444 9.74 -12.61 0.48
C GLY A 444 9.19 -11.19 0.40
N VAL A 445 9.18 -10.54 -0.77
CA VAL A 445 8.54 -9.22 -0.94
C VAL A 445 7.02 -9.35 -0.80
N ARG A 446 6.40 -8.35 -0.17
CA ARG A 446 4.95 -8.26 0.04
C ARG A 446 4.46 -6.93 -0.52
N ILE A 447 3.45 -6.93 -1.38
CA ILE A 447 3.01 -5.72 -2.09
C ILE A 447 1.51 -5.56 -1.91
N SER A 448 1.06 -4.44 -1.36
CA SER A 448 -0.34 -4.04 -1.41
C SER A 448 -0.51 -3.04 -2.55
N THR A 449 -1.26 -3.41 -3.59
CA THR A 449 -1.51 -2.54 -4.76
C THR A 449 -2.97 -2.13 -4.82
N TRP A 450 -3.22 -0.84 -4.94
CA TRP A 450 -4.55 -0.25 -5.10
C TRP A 450 -4.66 0.42 -6.46
N VAL A 451 -5.75 0.15 -7.17
CA VAL A 451 -6.17 0.90 -8.36
C VAL A 451 -7.62 1.33 -8.17
N ILE A 452 -7.80 2.61 -7.87
CA ILE A 452 -9.07 3.16 -7.38
C ILE A 452 -9.52 4.30 -8.32
N PRO A 453 -10.58 4.08 -9.12
CA PRO A 453 -11.22 5.16 -9.88
C PRO A 453 -11.78 6.25 -8.96
N THR A 454 -11.84 7.47 -9.49
CA THR A 454 -12.27 8.69 -8.80
C THR A 454 -13.47 9.31 -9.52
N GLU A 455 -14.04 10.39 -8.95
CA GLU A 455 -15.14 11.12 -9.59
C GLU A 455 -14.73 11.73 -10.95
N GLN A 456 -15.71 12.02 -11.81
CA GLN A 456 -15.45 12.44 -13.19
C GLN A 456 -14.70 13.78 -13.25
N GLY A 457 -13.45 13.76 -13.71
CA GLY A 457 -12.54 14.91 -13.76
C GLY A 457 -11.36 14.81 -12.79
N ASP A 458 -11.44 13.94 -11.77
CA ASP A 458 -10.29 13.58 -10.93
C ASP A 458 -9.41 12.51 -11.61
N ALA A 459 -8.12 12.49 -11.27
CA ALA A 459 -7.19 11.45 -11.72
C ALA A 459 -7.35 10.14 -10.93
N ILE A 460 -7.39 9.00 -11.63
CA ILE A 460 -7.40 7.66 -11.03
C ILE A 460 -6.21 7.51 -10.08
N LYS A 461 -6.46 7.00 -8.87
CA LYS A 461 -5.41 6.78 -7.86
C LYS A 461 -4.92 5.35 -7.94
N ALA A 462 -3.71 5.18 -8.50
CA ALA A 462 -3.05 3.89 -8.65
C ALA A 462 -1.67 3.92 -7.97
N PHE A 463 -1.50 3.14 -6.90
CA PHE A 463 -0.26 3.06 -6.15
C PHE A 463 -0.06 1.66 -5.55
N ALA A 464 1.18 1.36 -5.21
CA ALA A 464 1.53 0.19 -4.42
C ALA A 464 2.41 0.59 -3.23
N THR A 465 2.33 -0.19 -2.15
CA THR A 465 3.34 -0.19 -1.10
C THR A 465 3.99 -1.56 -1.06
N ALA A 466 5.30 -1.60 -1.30
CA ALA A 466 6.11 -2.81 -1.23
C ALA A 466 6.87 -2.84 0.08
N LEU A 467 6.69 -3.92 0.84
CA LEU A 467 7.44 -4.28 2.04
C LEU A 467 8.48 -5.34 1.67
N TYR A 468 9.74 -5.06 1.99
CA TYR A 468 10.88 -5.92 1.72
C TYR A 468 11.23 -6.80 2.94
N PRO A 469 11.93 -7.94 2.76
CA PRO A 469 12.30 -8.84 3.86
C PRO A 469 13.13 -8.19 4.98
N ASN A 470 13.85 -7.10 4.68
CA ASN A 470 14.62 -6.32 5.66
C ASN A 470 13.77 -5.32 6.48
N GLY A 471 12.44 -5.28 6.26
CA GLY A 471 11.51 -4.36 6.91
C GLY A 471 11.38 -2.98 6.24
N GLU A 472 12.16 -2.69 5.19
CA GLU A 472 12.02 -1.44 4.44
C GLU A 472 10.72 -1.40 3.64
N GLN A 473 10.16 -0.20 3.48
CA GLN A 473 8.95 0.03 2.68
C GLN A 473 9.17 1.11 1.63
N GLU A 474 8.56 0.91 0.47
CA GLU A 474 8.60 1.85 -0.65
C GLU A 474 7.20 2.06 -1.22
N VAL A 475 6.86 3.31 -1.53
CA VAL A 475 5.62 3.67 -2.21
C VAL A 475 5.91 3.91 -3.68
N ILE A 476 5.25 3.12 -4.53
CA ILE A 476 5.50 3.05 -5.97
C ILE A 476 4.23 3.49 -6.70
N SER A 477 4.36 4.33 -7.73
CA SER A 477 3.23 4.69 -8.60
C SER A 477 2.89 3.51 -9.51
N VAL A 478 1.61 3.23 -9.75
CA VAL A 478 1.16 2.13 -10.61
C VAL A 478 0.44 2.71 -11.83
N ASN A 479 0.58 2.07 -12.99
CA ASN A 479 -0.22 2.43 -14.16
C ASN A 479 -1.68 2.04 -13.90
N PRO A 480 -2.66 2.96 -13.98
CA PRO A 480 -4.07 2.63 -13.77
C PRO A 480 -4.66 1.69 -14.84
N ASP A 481 -4.03 1.58 -16.02
CA ASP A 481 -4.39 0.55 -17.01
C ASP A 481 -3.82 -0.83 -16.61
N ILE A 482 -4.62 -1.59 -15.87
CA ILE A 482 -4.34 -2.95 -15.39
C ILE A 482 -4.69 -4.06 -16.41
N LYS A 483 -5.08 -3.70 -17.64
CA LYS A 483 -5.34 -4.60 -18.79
C LYS A 483 -6.14 -5.88 -18.43
N PRO A 484 -7.37 -5.75 -17.89
CA PRO A 484 -8.18 -6.88 -17.47
C PRO A 484 -8.56 -7.79 -18.65
N LYS A 485 -8.53 -9.11 -18.43
CA LYS A 485 -8.82 -10.17 -19.41
C LYS A 485 -9.58 -11.32 -18.75
N ASP A 486 -9.96 -12.31 -19.57
CA ASP A 486 -10.69 -13.52 -19.13
C ASP A 486 -11.99 -13.18 -18.39
N ALA A 487 -12.87 -12.44 -19.09
CA ALA A 487 -14.12 -11.94 -18.55
C ALA A 487 -15.14 -13.07 -18.31
N TRP A 488 -15.76 -13.07 -17.13
CA TRP A 488 -16.86 -13.96 -16.73
C TRP A 488 -18.03 -13.13 -16.22
N VAL A 489 -19.24 -13.42 -16.71
CA VAL A 489 -20.47 -12.78 -16.21
C VAL A 489 -21.11 -13.68 -15.16
N SER A 490 -21.28 -13.16 -13.93
CA SER A 490 -21.94 -13.92 -12.88
C SER A 490 -23.42 -14.14 -13.20
N PRO A 491 -23.92 -15.39 -13.19
CA PRO A 491 -25.35 -15.65 -13.34
C PRO A 491 -26.18 -15.25 -12.12
N ALA A 492 -25.55 -14.94 -10.98
CA ALA A 492 -26.24 -14.53 -9.76
C ALA A 492 -26.46 -13.01 -9.67
N THR A 493 -25.52 -12.21 -10.18
CA THR A 493 -25.54 -10.74 -10.06
C THR A 493 -25.56 -10.01 -11.40
N ASN A 494 -25.33 -10.72 -12.51
CA ASN A 494 -25.09 -10.18 -13.86
C ASN A 494 -23.88 -9.22 -13.95
N ARG A 495 -22.94 -9.28 -13.00
CA ARG A 495 -21.69 -8.50 -13.03
C ARG A 495 -20.59 -9.23 -13.80
N THR A 496 -19.74 -8.44 -14.48
CA THR A 496 -18.53 -8.95 -15.15
C THR A 496 -17.34 -8.92 -14.19
N TRP A 497 -16.69 -10.06 -14.04
CA TRP A 497 -15.46 -10.26 -13.28
C TRP A 497 -14.34 -10.70 -14.23
N TYR A 498 -13.08 -10.44 -13.88
CA TYR A 498 -11.94 -10.71 -14.76
C TYR A 498 -10.96 -11.69 -14.13
N GLY A 499 -10.55 -12.70 -14.91
CA GLY A 499 -9.67 -13.79 -14.49
C GLY A 499 -8.17 -13.47 -14.53
N SER A 500 -7.77 -12.45 -15.29
CA SER A 500 -6.37 -12.01 -15.32
C SER A 500 -6.19 -10.51 -15.53
N PHE A 501 -5.03 -10.02 -15.05
CA PHE A 501 -4.62 -8.61 -15.04
C PHE A 501 -3.12 -8.50 -15.31
N GLU A 502 -2.67 -7.36 -15.81
CA GLU A 502 -1.25 -7.02 -15.99
C GLU A 502 -0.95 -5.69 -15.29
N ILE A 503 -0.18 -5.74 -14.20
CA ILE A 503 0.09 -4.60 -13.32
C ILE A 503 1.48 -4.06 -13.66
N LEU A 504 1.54 -2.85 -14.20
CA LEU A 504 2.78 -2.12 -14.44
C LEU A 504 3.08 -1.17 -13.26
N PHE A 505 4.18 -1.43 -12.57
CA PHE A 505 4.72 -0.57 -11.52
C PHE A 505 5.73 0.40 -12.14
N LEU A 506 5.56 1.70 -11.92
CA LEU A 506 6.37 2.76 -12.49
C LEU A 506 7.66 3.00 -11.67
N ASP A 507 8.32 1.91 -11.27
CA ASP A 507 9.62 1.89 -10.59
C ASP A 507 10.78 2.08 -11.58
N ASP A 508 12.03 1.96 -11.14
CA ASP A 508 13.23 2.20 -11.98
C ASP A 508 13.44 1.12 -13.06
N TYR A 509 12.66 0.04 -13.02
CA TYR A 509 12.78 -1.11 -13.90
C TYR A 509 11.54 -1.32 -14.77
N ASN A 510 10.49 -0.51 -14.58
CA ASN A 510 9.15 -0.72 -15.10
C ASN A 510 8.67 -2.16 -14.84
N SER A 511 8.76 -2.58 -13.57
CA SER A 511 8.36 -3.91 -13.12
C SER A 511 6.93 -4.25 -13.58
N VAL A 512 6.73 -5.44 -14.15
CA VAL A 512 5.41 -5.92 -14.61
C VAL A 512 5.10 -7.24 -13.93
N ILE A 513 3.96 -7.31 -13.24
CA ILE A 513 3.47 -8.56 -12.64
C ILE A 513 2.09 -8.85 -13.23
N THR A 514 1.91 -10.03 -13.83
CA THR A 514 0.60 -10.54 -14.22
C THR A 514 -0.04 -11.29 -13.06
N ALA A 515 -1.34 -11.06 -12.84
CA ALA A 515 -2.17 -11.84 -11.94
C ALA A 515 -3.04 -12.77 -12.78
N VAL A 516 -3.07 -14.07 -12.48
CA VAL A 516 -3.88 -15.05 -13.23
C VAL A 516 -4.56 -16.00 -12.24
N ALA A 517 -5.89 -16.10 -12.32
CA ALA A 517 -6.63 -17.14 -11.61
C ALA A 517 -6.29 -18.52 -12.19
N PRO A 518 -6.00 -19.57 -11.38
CA PRO A 518 -5.44 -20.84 -11.87
C PRO A 518 -6.28 -21.60 -12.91
N ASP A 519 -7.57 -21.28 -13.04
CA ASP A 519 -8.47 -21.88 -14.02
C ASP A 519 -9.67 -20.95 -14.26
N VAL A 520 -9.54 -20.07 -15.25
CA VAL A 520 -10.56 -19.07 -15.60
C VAL A 520 -11.83 -19.66 -16.24
N THR A 521 -11.87 -20.97 -16.52
CA THR A 521 -13.01 -21.62 -17.19
C THR A 521 -13.81 -22.56 -16.29
N SER A 522 -13.18 -23.15 -15.26
CA SER A 522 -13.86 -24.05 -14.31
C SER A 522 -13.85 -23.57 -12.85
N ARG A 523 -12.84 -22.81 -12.39
CA ARG A 523 -12.87 -22.21 -11.04
C ARG A 523 -13.76 -20.98 -11.06
N LYS A 524 -14.82 -21.03 -10.27
CA LYS A 524 -15.67 -19.86 -10.05
C LYS A 524 -14.93 -18.85 -9.17
N PHE A 525 -14.79 -17.65 -9.72
CA PHE A 525 -14.64 -16.39 -9.00
C PHE A 525 -15.41 -16.44 -7.68
N GLY A 526 -14.75 -16.10 -6.58
CA GLY A 526 -15.42 -16.03 -5.28
C GLY A 526 -16.15 -14.71 -5.21
N GLU A 527 -17.37 -14.69 -5.72
CA GLU A 527 -18.28 -13.58 -5.57
C GLU A 527 -18.95 -13.65 -4.19
N ALA A 528 -18.83 -12.60 -3.40
CA ALA A 528 -19.66 -12.37 -2.21
C ALA A 528 -20.69 -11.29 -2.57
N SER A 529 -21.98 -11.62 -2.48
CA SER A 529 -23.07 -10.75 -2.94
C SER A 529 -24.25 -10.67 -1.97
N PHE A 530 -24.85 -9.48 -1.93
CA PHE A 530 -26.17 -9.21 -1.35
C PHE A 530 -27.17 -8.97 -2.49
N GLY A 531 -27.37 -10.02 -3.29
CA GLY A 531 -28.10 -9.93 -4.56
C GLY A 531 -27.44 -8.97 -5.56
N PRO A 532 -28.19 -8.42 -6.52
CA PRO A 532 -27.63 -7.57 -7.58
C PRO A 532 -27.16 -6.18 -7.09
N SER A 533 -27.63 -5.74 -5.91
CA SER A 533 -27.39 -4.39 -5.40
C SER A 533 -25.93 -4.13 -5.00
N PHE A 534 -25.29 -5.10 -4.35
CA PHE A 534 -23.89 -5.03 -3.95
C PHE A 534 -23.26 -6.42 -4.04
N ALA A 535 -22.17 -6.52 -4.77
CA ALA A 535 -21.33 -7.72 -4.80
C ALA A 535 -19.89 -7.30 -5.11
N PHE A 536 -18.94 -7.97 -4.48
CA PHE A 536 -17.52 -7.91 -4.78
C PHE A 536 -17.00 -9.32 -5.04
N CYS A 537 -15.83 -9.42 -5.67
CA CYS A 537 -15.20 -10.69 -5.97
C CYS A 537 -13.77 -10.71 -5.44
N ASP A 538 -13.50 -11.59 -4.49
CA ASP A 538 -12.14 -12.04 -4.24
C ASP A 538 -11.83 -13.21 -5.19
N SER A 539 -10.59 -13.31 -5.63
CA SER A 539 -10.14 -14.44 -6.44
C SER A 539 -8.71 -14.79 -6.14
N PHE A 540 -8.46 -16.05 -5.75
CA PHE A 540 -7.10 -16.56 -5.62
C PHE A 540 -6.37 -16.50 -6.96
N THR A 541 -5.20 -15.87 -6.95
CA THR A 541 -4.38 -15.64 -8.14
C THR A 541 -2.94 -16.07 -7.92
N ILE A 542 -2.34 -16.55 -8.99
CA ILE A 542 -0.90 -16.74 -9.11
C ILE A 542 -0.33 -15.50 -9.79
N TYR A 543 0.77 -15.00 -9.25
CA TYR A 543 1.49 -13.85 -9.76
C TYR A 543 2.78 -14.28 -10.43
N ASN A 544 3.08 -13.77 -11.61
CA ASN A 544 4.34 -14.00 -12.31
C ASN A 544 4.79 -12.73 -13.02
N GLY A 545 6.10 -12.58 -13.25
CA GLY A 545 6.62 -11.49 -14.08
C GLY A 545 8.00 -11.01 -13.64
N THR A 546 8.18 -9.70 -13.60
CA THR A 546 9.42 -9.03 -13.18
C THR A 546 9.19 -8.08 -12.01
N TRP A 547 10.12 -8.07 -11.07
CA TRP A 547 10.21 -7.11 -9.98
C TRP A 547 11.66 -6.63 -9.84
N LYS A 548 11.88 -5.34 -10.02
CA LYS A 548 13.18 -4.66 -10.02
C LYS A 548 14.25 -5.38 -10.85
N GLY A 549 13.87 -5.74 -12.08
CA GLY A 549 14.72 -6.45 -13.05
C GLY A 549 14.92 -7.95 -12.78
N GLN A 550 14.39 -8.50 -11.68
CA GLN A 550 14.45 -9.93 -11.38
C GLN A 550 13.14 -10.62 -11.79
N SER A 551 13.23 -11.85 -12.29
CA SER A 551 12.02 -12.67 -12.49
C SER A 551 11.45 -13.07 -11.14
N VAL A 552 10.13 -12.95 -10.98
CA VAL A 552 9.42 -13.29 -9.75
C VAL A 552 8.18 -14.12 -10.02
N ARG A 553 7.82 -14.91 -9.01
CA ARG A 553 6.56 -15.63 -8.90
C ARG A 553 5.97 -15.40 -7.52
N GLY A 554 4.68 -15.67 -7.37
CA GLY A 554 3.96 -15.45 -6.13
C GLY A 554 2.51 -15.90 -6.18
N TRP A 555 1.78 -15.61 -5.12
CA TRP A 555 0.36 -15.90 -4.93
C TRP A 555 -0.29 -14.75 -4.18
N GLY A 556 -1.62 -14.71 -4.16
CA GLY A 556 -2.38 -13.70 -3.44
C GLY A 556 -3.86 -13.80 -3.77
N ILE A 557 -4.53 -12.66 -3.75
CA ILE A 557 -5.87 -12.50 -4.33
C ILE A 557 -5.93 -11.25 -5.20
N VAL A 558 -6.93 -11.18 -6.07
CA VAL A 558 -7.46 -9.90 -6.56
C VAL A 558 -8.83 -9.70 -5.94
N GLU A 559 -9.01 -8.60 -5.20
CA GLU A 559 -10.33 -8.09 -4.85
C GLU A 559 -10.80 -7.16 -5.97
N GLN A 560 -12.01 -7.41 -6.46
CA GLN A 560 -12.67 -6.65 -7.51
C GLN A 560 -13.97 -6.08 -6.97
N TRP A 561 -14.15 -4.77 -7.09
CA TRP A 561 -15.46 -4.12 -7.06
C TRP A 561 -15.50 -3.14 -8.22
N PRO A 562 -15.79 -3.54 -9.47
CA PRO A 562 -15.87 -2.61 -10.58
C PRO A 562 -17.10 -1.72 -10.42
N ALA A 563 -17.01 -0.46 -10.90
CA ALA A 563 -18.19 0.37 -11.09
C ALA A 563 -19.22 -0.35 -11.97
N SER A 564 -20.49 -0.25 -11.59
CA SER A 564 -21.65 -0.77 -12.33
C SER A 564 -21.91 0.01 -13.61
#